data_AF-A0A0J1D3J2-F1
#
_entry.id   AF-A0A0J1D3J2-F1
#
_cell.length_a   1.000
_cell.length_b   1.000
_cell.length_c   1.000
_cell.angle_alpha   90.00
_cell.angle_beta   90.00
_cell.angle_gamma   90.00
#
_symmetry.space_group_name_H-M   'P 1'
#
loop_
_entity.id
_entity.type
_entity.pdbx_description
1 polymer ?
#
loop_
_entity_poly.entity_id
_entity_poly.type
_entity_poly.pdbx_seq_one_letter_code
_entity_poly.pdbx_strand_id
1 'polypeptide(L)'
;MRTTLAIRDTPWLWSVAGALLVGVVTSAALGLGTAANMLSAASAFVVFTVLVGLGQMLVVTSGPGNIDLSIPATIALSGSVAMRVMATHDSAIVLGIATVVAMGIAIGLFNYLLIRLLRIPPIIATLSSSFVLQSIAISLGRGGAAPPPALENFALSRVEGISSLAFVALLITILTGGVLFRLVQGRSLSAVGQNARAANLAGVRVEWVRCATYVACSVLVALCALLLAAFSGGATLDMGADYMLLSVAVVVIGGTQVSGGRASPTGVWGAACFLFLINALLNASGTGAGVRAIIYGALIIGVTTIAGGSAAARR
;
A
#
# COMPACT_ATOMS: atom_id res chain seq x y z
N MET A 1 3.65 36.70 2.59
CA MET A 1 3.10 36.06 3.81
C MET A 1 1.99 35.03 3.56
N ARG A 2 1.48 34.84 2.32
CA ARG A 2 0.51 33.77 1.97
C ARG A 2 1.15 32.45 1.52
N THR A 3 2.42 32.44 1.16
CA THR A 3 3.14 31.26 0.61
C THR A 3 3.69 30.32 1.68
N THR A 4 4.08 30.84 2.86
CA THR A 4 4.60 30.02 3.97
C THR A 4 3.52 29.21 4.69
N LEU A 5 2.25 29.65 4.63
CA LEU A 5 1.11 28.89 5.15
C LEU A 5 0.71 27.71 4.24
N ALA A 6 1.01 27.77 2.94
CA ALA A 6 0.65 26.71 1.98
C ALA A 6 1.49 25.43 2.15
N ILE A 7 2.76 25.56 2.55
CA ILE A 7 3.68 24.42 2.74
C ILE A 7 3.31 23.61 3.98
N ARG A 8 2.84 24.27 5.05
CA ARG A 8 2.38 23.61 6.28
C ARG A 8 1.12 22.78 6.08
N ASP A 9 0.27 23.14 5.11
CA ASP A 9 -1.05 22.54 4.88
C ASP A 9 -1.06 21.42 3.83
N THR A 10 0.09 21.10 3.22
CA THR A 10 0.29 19.96 2.31
C THR A 10 0.99 18.82 3.04
N PRO A 11 0.26 17.82 3.57
CA PRO A 11 0.86 16.85 4.48
C PRO A 11 1.85 15.90 3.79
N TRP A 12 1.76 15.74 2.47
CA TRP A 12 2.72 14.96 1.68
C TRP A 12 4.14 15.54 1.70
N LEU A 13 4.32 16.86 1.83
CA LEU A 13 5.65 17.50 1.87
C LEU A 13 6.46 17.02 3.08
N TRP A 14 5.81 16.76 4.21
CA TRP A 14 6.49 16.27 5.42
C TRP A 14 7.04 14.86 5.24
N SER A 15 6.30 13.99 4.53
CA SER A 15 6.77 12.64 4.23
C SER A 15 7.99 12.64 3.29
N VAL A 16 7.98 13.51 2.28
CA VAL A 16 9.10 13.67 1.34
C VAL A 16 10.31 14.31 2.04
N ALA A 17 10.08 15.36 2.84
CA ALA A 17 11.13 16.00 3.63
C ALA A 17 11.76 15.02 4.62
N GLY A 18 10.95 14.17 5.26
CA GLY A 18 11.43 13.08 6.11
C GLY A 18 12.33 12.11 5.35
N ALA A 19 11.91 11.64 4.17
CA ALA A 19 12.73 10.75 3.34
C ALA A 19 14.07 11.38 2.94
N LEU A 20 14.05 12.66 2.52
CA LEU A 20 15.26 13.42 2.19
C LEU A 20 16.18 13.58 3.40
N LEU A 21 15.62 13.91 4.57
CA LEU A 21 16.37 14.05 5.81
C LEU A 21 17.06 12.73 6.19
N VAL A 22 16.37 11.60 6.08
CA VAL A 22 16.99 10.28 6.33
C VAL A 22 18.11 10.02 5.34
N GLY A 23 17.95 10.38 4.06
CA GLY A 23 19.01 10.30 3.06
C GLY A 23 20.25 11.12 3.43
N VAL A 24 20.05 12.38 3.85
CA VAL A 24 21.13 13.26 4.31
C VAL A 24 21.82 12.69 5.55
N VAL A 25 21.06 12.27 6.57
CA VAL A 25 21.60 11.66 7.79
C VAL A 25 22.39 10.40 7.47
N THR A 26 21.88 9.55 6.59
CA THR A 26 22.56 8.33 6.14
C THR A 26 23.87 8.67 5.44
N SER A 27 23.88 9.67 4.56
CA SER A 27 25.10 10.10 3.86
C SER A 27 26.16 10.66 4.82
N ALA A 28 25.73 11.38 5.86
CA ALA A 28 26.62 11.95 6.87
C ALA A 28 27.15 10.91 7.86
N ALA A 29 26.32 9.96 8.29
CA ALA A 29 26.66 8.97 9.31
C ALA A 29 27.37 7.73 8.74
N LEU A 30 26.98 7.26 7.55
CA LEU A 30 27.42 5.99 6.96
C LEU A 30 28.13 6.16 5.61
N GLY A 31 28.28 7.40 5.13
CA GLY A 31 28.94 7.73 3.86
C GLY A 31 28.03 7.68 2.63
N LEU A 32 28.45 8.39 1.58
CA LEU A 32 27.71 8.54 0.32
C LEU A 32 27.48 7.22 -0.42
N GLY A 33 28.45 6.29 -0.39
CA GLY A 33 28.30 4.98 -1.04
C GLY A 33 27.18 4.14 -0.42
N THR A 34 27.11 4.10 0.92
CA THR A 34 26.04 3.40 1.66
C THR A 34 24.68 4.02 1.36
N ALA A 35 24.59 5.36 1.39
CA ALA A 35 23.36 6.08 1.06
C ALA A 35 22.88 5.80 -0.38
N ALA A 36 23.79 5.76 -1.36
CA ALA A 36 23.46 5.44 -2.75
C ALA A 36 22.95 3.99 -2.91
N ASN A 37 23.59 3.03 -2.23
CA ASN A 37 23.14 1.63 -2.23
C ASN A 37 21.74 1.49 -1.62
N MET A 38 21.45 2.21 -0.55
CA MET A 38 20.13 2.19 0.10
C MET A 38 19.06 2.83 -0.77
N LEU A 39 19.38 3.90 -1.49
CA LEU A 39 18.47 4.51 -2.46
C LEU A 39 18.20 3.56 -3.64
N SER A 40 19.23 2.87 -4.14
CA SER A 40 19.10 1.85 -5.17
C SER A 40 18.23 0.68 -4.70
N ALA A 41 18.37 0.23 -3.46
CA ALA A 41 17.50 -0.78 -2.84
C ALA A 41 16.07 -0.26 -2.67
N ALA A 42 15.91 1.01 -2.26
CA ALA A 42 14.59 1.63 -2.11
C ALA A 42 13.81 1.60 -3.42
N SER A 43 14.48 1.84 -4.57
CA SER A 43 13.82 1.77 -5.88
C SER A 43 13.19 0.41 -6.21
N ALA A 44 13.69 -0.69 -5.62
CA ALA A 44 13.14 -2.04 -5.82
C ALA A 44 12.05 -2.39 -4.80
N PHE A 45 12.25 -2.06 -3.52
CA PHE A 45 11.37 -2.50 -2.44
C PHE A 45 10.21 -1.53 -2.12
N VAL A 46 10.40 -0.22 -2.31
CA VAL A 46 9.36 0.78 -2.01
C VAL A 46 8.11 0.57 -2.85
N VAL A 47 8.27 0.00 -4.05
CA VAL A 47 7.20 -0.31 -4.99
C VAL A 47 6.06 -1.10 -4.34
N PHE A 48 6.38 -2.17 -3.60
CA PHE A 48 5.38 -3.03 -2.97
C PHE A 48 4.56 -2.25 -1.93
N THR A 49 5.27 -1.48 -1.09
CA THR A 49 4.68 -0.60 -0.09
C THR A 49 3.80 0.48 -0.72
N VAL A 50 4.19 1.03 -1.87
CA VAL A 50 3.40 2.01 -2.62
C VAL A 50 2.12 1.37 -3.17
N LEU A 51 2.19 0.22 -3.81
CA LEU A 51 1.02 -0.44 -4.40
C LEU A 51 -0.02 -0.79 -3.34
N VAL A 52 0.43 -1.40 -2.24
CA VAL A 52 -0.43 -1.70 -1.10
C VAL A 52 -0.96 -0.40 -0.45
N GLY A 53 -0.09 0.60 -0.27
CA GLY A 53 -0.44 1.89 0.29
C GLY A 53 -1.48 2.64 -0.55
N LEU A 54 -1.42 2.57 -1.88
CA LEU A 54 -2.44 3.12 -2.77
C LEU A 54 -3.79 2.42 -2.59
N GLY A 55 -3.80 1.08 -2.47
CA GLY A 55 -5.02 0.33 -2.17
C GLY A 55 -5.63 0.74 -0.83
N GLN A 56 -4.83 0.71 0.23
CA GLN A 56 -5.25 1.11 1.58
C GLN A 56 -5.69 2.58 1.62
N MET A 57 -5.04 3.48 0.87
CA MET A 57 -5.42 4.89 0.75
C MET A 57 -6.84 5.04 0.20
N LEU A 58 -7.21 4.28 -0.83
CA LEU A 58 -8.57 4.31 -1.39
C LEU A 58 -9.58 3.93 -0.31
N VAL A 59 -9.35 2.83 0.41
CA VAL A 59 -10.23 2.35 1.49
C VAL A 59 -10.36 3.38 2.60
N VAL A 60 -9.25 3.93 3.10
CA VAL A 60 -9.26 4.97 4.13
C VAL A 60 -9.99 6.23 3.66
N THR A 61 -9.82 6.61 2.39
CA THR A 61 -10.52 7.76 1.81
C THR A 61 -12.04 7.56 1.76
N SER A 62 -12.53 6.33 1.72
CA SER A 62 -13.98 6.05 1.64
C SER A 62 -14.78 6.35 2.93
N GLY A 63 -14.10 6.70 4.02
CA GLY A 63 -14.74 7.21 5.24
C GLY A 63 -14.08 6.74 6.52
N PRO A 64 -14.55 7.24 7.67
CA PRO A 64 -13.97 6.94 8.97
C PRO A 64 -14.12 5.45 9.32
N GLY A 65 -13.06 4.88 9.89
CA GLY A 65 -13.03 3.48 10.33
C GLY A 65 -12.87 2.44 9.21
N ASN A 66 -12.76 2.87 7.95
CA ASN A 66 -12.48 1.96 6.84
C ASN A 66 -10.97 1.70 6.77
N ILE A 67 -10.57 0.48 7.09
CA ILE A 67 -9.21 -0.04 6.98
C ILE A 67 -9.34 -1.48 6.47
N ASP A 68 -8.50 -1.88 5.52
CA ASP A 68 -8.47 -3.25 5.03
C ASP A 68 -7.32 -4.04 5.68
N LEU A 69 -7.66 -4.91 6.64
CA LEU A 69 -6.71 -5.78 7.31
C LEU A 69 -6.56 -7.16 6.62
N SER A 70 -7.21 -7.37 5.47
CA SER A 70 -7.05 -8.58 4.66
C SER A 70 -5.84 -8.53 3.73
N ILE A 71 -5.13 -7.40 3.67
CA ILE A 71 -3.96 -7.18 2.81
C ILE A 71 -2.92 -8.31 2.89
N PRO A 72 -2.44 -8.73 4.08
CA PRO A 72 -1.42 -9.77 4.18
C PRO A 72 -1.83 -11.09 3.54
N ALA A 73 -3.04 -11.56 3.87
CA ALA A 73 -3.56 -12.81 3.36
C ALA A 73 -3.93 -12.73 1.87
N THR A 74 -4.34 -11.54 1.39
CA THR A 74 -4.55 -11.27 -0.04
C THR A 74 -3.23 -11.43 -0.81
N ILE A 75 -2.12 -10.93 -0.25
CA ILE A 75 -0.78 -11.10 -0.81
C ILE A 75 -0.40 -12.59 -0.84
N ALA A 76 -0.50 -13.27 0.31
CA ALA A 76 -0.13 -14.67 0.44
C ALA A 76 -0.93 -15.57 -0.52
N LEU A 77 -2.26 -15.45 -0.54
CA LEU A 77 -3.14 -16.28 -1.35
C LEU A 77 -2.99 -15.96 -2.85
N SER A 78 -3.08 -14.69 -3.25
CA SER A 78 -3.05 -14.31 -4.67
C SER A 78 -1.70 -14.64 -5.31
N GLY A 79 -0.60 -14.38 -4.60
CA GLY A 79 0.74 -14.73 -5.06
C GLY A 79 0.92 -16.24 -5.20
N SER A 80 0.47 -17.03 -4.20
CA SER A 80 0.59 -18.50 -4.23
C SER A 80 -0.22 -19.12 -5.37
N VAL A 81 -1.46 -18.67 -5.57
CA VAL A 81 -2.32 -19.16 -6.65
C VAL A 81 -1.74 -18.78 -8.01
N ALA A 82 -1.30 -17.53 -8.20
CA ALA A 82 -0.73 -17.09 -9.46
C ALA A 82 0.53 -17.86 -9.83
N MET A 83 1.46 -18.05 -8.89
CA MET A 83 2.67 -18.83 -9.13
C MET A 83 2.36 -20.29 -9.46
N ARG A 84 1.38 -20.88 -8.79
CA ARG A 84 0.92 -22.25 -9.09
C ARG A 84 0.27 -22.38 -10.46
N VAL A 85 -0.51 -21.40 -10.88
CA VAL A 85 -1.15 -21.38 -12.21
C VAL A 85 -0.11 -21.18 -13.32
N MET A 86 0.90 -20.34 -13.09
CA MET A 86 1.95 -20.10 -14.06
C MET A 86 2.92 -21.28 -14.16
N ALA A 87 3.14 -21.99 -13.06
CA ALA A 87 3.93 -23.22 -13.00
C ALA A 87 5.27 -23.11 -13.75
N THR A 88 6.02 -22.01 -13.59
CA THR A 88 7.30 -21.69 -14.29
C THR A 88 7.23 -21.44 -15.80
N HIS A 89 6.04 -21.48 -16.43
CA HIS A 89 5.90 -21.29 -17.88
C HIS A 89 5.65 -19.82 -18.26
N ASP A 90 6.49 -19.26 -19.13
CA ASP A 90 6.34 -17.87 -19.61
C ASP A 90 5.05 -17.66 -20.41
N SER A 91 4.58 -18.69 -21.13
CA SER A 91 3.31 -18.64 -21.86
C SER A 91 2.10 -18.44 -20.95
N ALA A 92 2.22 -18.77 -19.66
CA ALA A 92 1.16 -18.63 -18.67
C ALA A 92 1.18 -17.28 -17.94
N ILE A 93 2.08 -16.34 -18.28
CA ILE A 93 2.16 -15.02 -17.61
C ILE A 93 0.85 -14.25 -17.70
N VAL A 94 0.24 -14.21 -18.88
CA VAL A 94 -1.05 -13.53 -19.08
C VAL A 94 -2.14 -14.17 -18.21
N LEU A 95 -2.14 -15.50 -18.11
CA LEU A 95 -3.06 -16.23 -17.24
C LEU A 95 -2.80 -15.94 -15.76
N GLY A 96 -1.54 -15.82 -15.33
CA GLY A 96 -1.16 -15.41 -13.98
C GLY A 96 -1.66 -14.01 -13.63
N ILE A 97 -1.51 -13.04 -14.55
CA ILE A 97 -2.03 -11.67 -14.39
C ILE A 97 -3.57 -11.69 -14.28
N ALA A 98 -4.24 -12.41 -15.18
CA ALA A 98 -5.70 -12.56 -15.12
C ALA A 98 -6.16 -13.18 -13.79
N THR A 99 -5.40 -14.17 -13.28
CA THR A 99 -5.68 -14.84 -12.02
C THR A 99 -5.59 -13.89 -10.83
N VAL A 100 -4.53 -13.08 -10.72
CA VAL A 100 -4.43 -12.11 -9.61
C VAL A 100 -5.50 -11.02 -9.69
N VAL A 101 -5.87 -10.56 -10.88
CA VAL A 101 -6.97 -9.62 -11.05
C VAL A 101 -8.30 -10.25 -10.60
N ALA A 102 -8.58 -11.48 -11.03
CA ALA A 102 -9.77 -12.21 -10.61
C ALA A 102 -9.82 -12.43 -9.09
N MET A 103 -8.70 -12.82 -8.48
CA MET A 103 -8.56 -12.98 -7.03
C MET A 103 -8.79 -11.66 -6.29
N GLY A 104 -8.19 -10.56 -6.76
CA GLY A 104 -8.41 -9.23 -6.21
C GLY A 104 -9.88 -8.81 -6.26
N ILE A 105 -10.57 -9.07 -7.38
CA ILE A 105 -12.01 -8.79 -7.51
C ILE A 105 -12.81 -9.65 -6.52
N ALA A 106 -12.56 -10.95 -6.47
CA ALA A 106 -13.28 -11.88 -5.60
C ALA A 106 -13.10 -11.51 -4.11
N ILE A 107 -11.86 -11.22 -3.69
CA ILE A 107 -11.52 -10.86 -2.31
C ILE A 107 -12.14 -9.50 -1.94
N GLY A 108 -12.02 -8.50 -2.82
CA GLY A 108 -12.59 -7.18 -2.54
C GLY A 108 -14.12 -7.19 -2.46
N LEU A 109 -14.77 -7.98 -3.33
CA LEU A 109 -16.21 -8.24 -3.24
C LEU A 109 -16.57 -8.98 -1.94
N PHE A 110 -15.83 -10.02 -1.58
CA PHE A 110 -16.05 -10.78 -0.36
C PHE A 110 -15.94 -9.90 0.88
N ASN A 111 -14.87 -9.12 1.01
CA ASN A 111 -14.66 -8.16 2.09
C ASN A 111 -15.83 -7.17 2.20
N TYR A 112 -16.21 -6.56 1.07
CA TYR A 112 -17.29 -5.58 1.09
C TYR A 112 -18.66 -6.20 1.36
N LEU A 113 -18.91 -7.44 0.91
CA LEU A 113 -20.13 -8.19 1.22
C LEU A 113 -20.23 -8.49 2.71
N LEU A 114 -19.14 -8.88 3.38
CA LEU A 114 -19.13 -9.04 4.84
C LEU A 114 -19.51 -7.74 5.56
N ILE A 115 -18.94 -6.61 5.11
CA ILE A 115 -19.22 -5.29 5.68
C ILE A 115 -20.70 -4.91 5.46
N ARG A 116 -21.20 -5.09 4.24
CA ARG A 116 -22.52 -4.62 3.83
C ARG A 116 -23.65 -5.52 4.29
N LEU A 117 -23.57 -6.81 3.98
CA LEU A 117 -24.66 -7.76 4.20
C LEU A 117 -24.75 -8.17 5.66
N LEU A 118 -23.61 -8.44 6.29
CA LEU A 118 -23.56 -8.86 7.70
C LEU A 118 -23.44 -7.67 8.67
N ARG A 119 -23.31 -6.45 8.16
CA ARG A 119 -23.18 -5.21 8.95
C ARG A 119 -22.01 -5.25 9.94
N ILE A 120 -20.94 -5.97 9.59
CA ILE A 120 -19.74 -6.10 10.40
C ILE A 120 -18.89 -4.83 10.21
N PRO A 121 -18.33 -4.24 11.28
CA PRO A 121 -17.37 -3.13 11.15
C PRO A 121 -16.20 -3.50 10.23
N PRO A 122 -15.72 -2.59 9.35
CA PRO A 122 -14.70 -2.88 8.34
C PRO A 122 -13.44 -3.56 8.84
N ILE A 123 -12.89 -3.10 9.96
CA ILE A 123 -11.70 -3.66 10.60
C ILE A 123 -11.91 -5.13 10.96
N ILE A 124 -13.05 -5.45 11.58
CA ILE A 124 -13.38 -6.82 12.02
C ILE A 124 -13.65 -7.71 10.81
N ALA A 125 -14.40 -7.22 9.82
CA ALA A 125 -14.72 -7.97 8.62
C ALA A 125 -13.46 -8.38 7.84
N THR A 126 -12.55 -7.42 7.63
CA THR A 126 -11.33 -7.64 6.84
C THR A 126 -10.26 -8.42 7.61
N LEU A 127 -10.18 -8.27 8.93
CA LEU A 127 -9.31 -9.11 9.76
C LEU A 127 -9.79 -10.57 9.77
N SER A 128 -11.10 -10.80 9.94
CA SER A 128 -11.69 -12.13 9.85
C SER A 128 -11.50 -12.76 8.47
N SER A 129 -11.69 -11.97 7.40
CA SER A 129 -11.38 -12.38 6.03
C SER A 129 -9.92 -12.77 5.89
N SER A 130 -8.99 -12.00 6.48
CA SER A 130 -7.56 -12.31 6.50
C SER A 130 -7.29 -13.73 7.03
N PHE A 131 -7.91 -14.12 8.15
CA PHE A 131 -7.75 -15.48 8.68
C PHE A 131 -8.28 -16.56 7.75
N VAL A 132 -9.41 -16.33 7.10
CA VAL A 132 -10.00 -17.28 6.12
C VAL A 132 -9.07 -17.42 4.91
N LEU A 133 -8.67 -16.30 4.30
CA LEU A 133 -7.79 -16.29 3.13
C LEU A 133 -6.42 -16.90 3.44
N GLN A 134 -5.85 -16.60 4.62
CA GLN A 134 -4.59 -17.19 5.08
C GLN A 134 -4.72 -18.70 5.27
N SER A 135 -5.83 -19.16 5.85
CA SER A 135 -6.10 -20.60 6.04
C SER A 135 -6.25 -21.33 4.71
N ILE A 136 -6.91 -20.70 3.72
CA ILE A 136 -6.98 -21.23 2.35
C ILE A 136 -5.58 -21.30 1.74
N ALA A 137 -4.77 -20.24 1.88
CA ALA A 137 -3.40 -20.22 1.37
C ALA A 137 -2.55 -21.34 1.99
N ILE A 138 -2.67 -21.57 3.31
CA ILE A 138 -2.00 -22.67 4.00
C ILE A 138 -2.47 -24.04 3.48
N SER A 139 -3.79 -24.21 3.28
CA SER A 139 -4.39 -25.46 2.80
C SER A 139 -3.96 -25.83 1.37
N LEU A 140 -3.70 -24.83 0.52
CA LEU A 140 -3.14 -25.04 -0.82
C LEU A 140 -1.70 -25.57 -0.80
N GLY A 141 -1.02 -25.52 0.35
CA GLY A 141 0.34 -26.02 0.55
C GLY A 141 1.41 -24.93 0.57
N ARG A 142 2.56 -25.25 1.18
CA ARG A 142 3.72 -24.34 1.25
C ARG A 142 4.45 -24.28 -0.10
N GLY A 143 4.69 -23.07 -0.58
CA GLY A 143 5.52 -22.78 -1.75
C GLY A 143 4.70 -22.68 -3.03
N GLY A 144 4.44 -21.46 -3.48
CA GLY A 144 4.14 -21.26 -4.90
C GLY A 144 5.31 -21.77 -5.74
N ALA A 145 5.03 -22.26 -6.96
CA ALA A 145 6.10 -22.60 -7.89
C ALA A 145 7.06 -21.40 -8.09
N ALA A 146 8.29 -21.67 -8.53
CA ALA A 146 9.17 -20.59 -8.95
C ALA A 146 8.47 -19.72 -10.01
N PRO A 147 8.71 -18.40 -10.02
CA PRO A 147 8.17 -17.55 -11.06
C PRO A 147 8.67 -18.00 -12.43
N PRO A 148 7.89 -17.78 -13.51
CA PRO A 148 8.40 -17.95 -14.85
C PRO A 148 9.63 -17.05 -15.10
N PRO A 149 10.65 -17.55 -15.82
CA PRO A 149 11.91 -16.82 -16.01
C PRO A 149 11.72 -15.41 -16.57
N ALA A 150 10.80 -15.20 -17.51
CA ALA A 150 10.58 -13.86 -18.07
C ALA A 150 9.99 -12.88 -17.03
N LEU A 151 9.11 -13.35 -16.15
CA LEU A 151 8.54 -12.53 -15.08
C LEU A 151 9.58 -12.22 -14.00
N GLU A 152 10.39 -13.21 -13.62
CA GLU A 152 11.50 -13.03 -12.68
C GLU A 152 12.55 -12.04 -13.21
N ASN A 153 13.00 -12.25 -14.46
CA ASN A 153 13.93 -11.35 -15.14
C ASN A 153 13.36 -9.93 -15.23
N PHE A 154 12.07 -9.80 -15.52
CA PHE A 154 11.42 -8.50 -15.50
C PHE A 154 11.44 -7.87 -14.10
N ALA A 155 11.09 -8.62 -13.05
CA ALA A 155 11.06 -8.11 -11.68
C ALA A 155 12.45 -7.70 -11.15
N LEU A 156 13.51 -8.38 -11.58
CA LEU A 156 14.90 -8.08 -11.21
C LEU A 156 15.56 -7.04 -12.13
N SER A 157 14.99 -6.78 -13.31
CA SER A 157 15.57 -5.87 -14.29
C SER A 157 15.64 -4.41 -13.81
N ARG A 158 16.64 -3.70 -14.32
CA ARG A 158 16.88 -2.27 -14.06
C ARG A 158 17.03 -1.52 -15.36
N VAL A 159 16.45 -0.32 -15.41
CA VAL A 159 16.57 0.64 -16.52
C VAL A 159 17.28 1.87 -15.96
N GLU A 160 18.47 2.20 -16.49
CA GLU A 160 19.28 3.33 -16.01
C GLU A 160 19.51 3.32 -14.48
N GLY A 161 19.71 2.13 -13.90
CA GLY A 161 19.93 1.92 -12.46
C GLY A 161 18.65 1.85 -11.60
N ILE A 162 17.50 2.21 -12.15
CA ILE A 162 16.18 2.18 -11.46
C ILE A 162 15.49 0.85 -11.74
N SER A 163 14.89 0.23 -10.72
CA SER A 163 14.10 -1.00 -10.91
C SER A 163 12.96 -0.80 -11.90
N SER A 164 12.76 -1.75 -12.81
CA SER A 164 11.61 -1.82 -13.73
C SER A 164 10.27 -1.73 -12.98
N LEU A 165 10.20 -2.31 -11.79
CA LEU A 165 9.03 -2.31 -10.91
C LEU A 165 8.64 -0.88 -10.50
N ALA A 166 9.61 0.03 -10.37
CA ALA A 166 9.34 1.43 -10.04
C ALA A 166 8.52 2.13 -11.13
N PHE A 167 8.77 1.81 -12.40
CA PHE A 167 7.98 2.33 -13.51
C PHE A 167 6.56 1.77 -13.52
N VAL A 168 6.38 0.50 -13.18
CA VAL A 168 5.04 -0.12 -13.01
C VAL A 168 4.27 0.56 -11.88
N ALA A 169 4.92 0.77 -10.73
CA ALA A 169 4.33 1.48 -9.60
C ALA A 169 3.96 2.92 -9.96
N LEU A 170 4.83 3.62 -10.69
CA LEU A 170 4.60 4.98 -11.15
C LEU A 170 3.40 5.04 -12.11
N LEU A 171 3.32 4.12 -13.08
CA LEU A 171 2.19 4.02 -13.99
C LEU A 171 0.89 3.79 -13.23
N ILE A 172 0.85 2.83 -12.30
CA ILE A 172 -0.31 2.56 -11.45
C ILE A 172 -0.69 3.78 -10.59
N THR A 173 0.31 4.50 -10.08
CA THR A 173 0.09 5.74 -9.32
C THR A 173 -0.54 6.82 -10.19
N ILE A 174 -0.06 7.01 -11.42
CA ILE A 174 -0.60 7.98 -12.38
C ILE A 174 -2.05 7.62 -12.73
N LEU A 175 -2.33 6.34 -13.00
CA LEU A 175 -3.69 5.86 -13.29
C LEU A 175 -4.61 6.10 -12.08
N THR A 176 -4.18 5.74 -10.88
CA THR A 176 -4.95 5.93 -9.64
C THR A 176 -5.19 7.42 -9.37
N GLY A 177 -4.18 8.26 -9.54
CA GLY A 177 -4.27 9.72 -9.43
C GLY A 177 -5.20 10.33 -10.49
N GLY A 178 -5.16 9.83 -11.72
CA GLY A 178 -6.07 10.22 -12.79
C GLY A 178 -7.53 9.90 -12.43
N VAL A 179 -7.80 8.70 -11.93
CA VAL A 179 -9.14 8.32 -11.44
C VAL A 179 -9.59 9.20 -10.28
N LEU A 180 -8.70 9.46 -9.32
CA LEU A 180 -9.00 10.26 -8.13
C LEU A 180 -9.27 11.73 -8.42
N PHE A 181 -8.46 12.35 -9.28
CA PHE A 181 -8.48 13.80 -9.48
C PHE A 181 -9.19 14.26 -10.76
N ARG A 182 -9.36 13.39 -11.76
CA ARG A 182 -9.99 13.75 -13.04
C ARG A 182 -11.38 13.14 -13.21
N LEU A 183 -11.60 11.92 -12.74
CA LEU A 183 -12.86 11.20 -13.00
C LEU A 183 -13.95 11.46 -11.96
N VAL A 184 -15.19 11.12 -12.32
CA VAL A 184 -16.37 11.22 -11.43
C VAL A 184 -16.20 10.33 -10.21
N GLN A 185 -15.64 9.13 -10.40
CA GLN A 185 -15.40 8.13 -9.36
C GLN A 185 -14.57 8.69 -8.20
N GLY A 186 -13.51 9.45 -8.50
CA GLY A 186 -12.69 10.11 -7.48
C GLY A 186 -13.46 11.16 -6.68
N ARG A 187 -14.25 12.01 -7.36
CA ARG A 187 -15.12 13.00 -6.69
C ARG A 187 -16.18 12.33 -5.82
N SER A 188 -16.78 11.23 -6.30
CA SER A 188 -17.74 10.44 -5.55
C SER A 188 -17.10 9.80 -4.31
N LEU A 189 -15.87 9.27 -4.43
CA LEU A 189 -15.13 8.72 -3.30
C LEU A 189 -14.86 9.78 -2.23
N SER A 190 -14.38 10.96 -2.63
CA SER A 190 -14.16 12.08 -1.72
C SER A 190 -15.45 12.52 -1.02
N ALA A 191 -16.57 12.63 -1.75
CA ALA A 191 -17.86 13.01 -1.18
C ALA A 191 -18.37 11.97 -0.18
N VAL A 192 -18.31 10.68 -0.53
CA VAL A 192 -18.67 9.57 0.36
C VAL A 192 -17.83 9.55 1.62
N GLY A 193 -16.53 9.80 1.49
CA GLY A 193 -15.59 9.84 2.60
C GLY A 193 -15.82 10.99 3.57
N GLN A 194 -16.19 12.18 3.07
CA GLN A 194 -16.48 13.34 3.92
C GLN A 194 -17.82 13.18 4.67
N ASN A 195 -18.89 12.80 3.95
CA ASN A 195 -20.19 12.58 4.55
C ASN A 195 -21.05 11.68 3.67
N ALA A 196 -21.10 10.39 4.02
CA ALA A 196 -21.88 9.40 3.28
C ALA A 196 -23.38 9.73 3.20
N ARG A 197 -23.96 10.33 4.25
CA ARG A 197 -25.39 10.71 4.26
C ARG A 197 -25.66 11.85 3.29
N ALA A 198 -24.83 12.89 3.30
CA ALA A 198 -24.94 14.01 2.36
C ALA A 198 -24.68 13.56 0.91
N ALA A 199 -23.70 12.69 0.70
CA ALA A 199 -23.42 12.13 -0.62
C ALA A 199 -24.60 11.32 -1.17
N ASN A 200 -25.28 10.53 -0.33
CA ASN A 200 -26.47 9.78 -0.71
C ASN A 200 -27.63 10.72 -1.13
N LEU A 201 -27.88 11.78 -0.34
CA LEU A 201 -28.88 12.80 -0.66
C LEU A 201 -28.56 13.57 -1.94
N ALA A 202 -27.27 13.70 -2.28
CA ALA A 202 -26.80 14.28 -3.54
C ALA A 202 -26.82 13.31 -4.73
N GLY A 203 -27.40 12.11 -4.58
CA GLY A 203 -27.55 11.12 -5.65
C GLY A 203 -26.33 10.22 -5.89
N VAL A 204 -25.29 10.30 -5.05
CA VAL A 204 -24.14 9.41 -5.14
C VAL A 204 -24.52 8.03 -4.62
N ARG A 205 -24.24 6.99 -5.44
CA ARG A 205 -24.44 5.59 -5.05
C ARG A 205 -23.37 5.13 -4.07
N VAL A 206 -23.52 5.52 -2.80
CA VAL A 206 -22.54 5.28 -1.72
C VAL A 206 -22.05 3.84 -1.66
N GLU A 207 -22.97 2.88 -1.74
CA GLU A 207 -22.61 1.47 -1.63
C GLU A 207 -21.76 0.97 -2.81
N TRP A 208 -22.10 1.41 -4.03
CA TRP A 208 -21.29 1.11 -5.21
C TRP A 208 -19.89 1.71 -5.13
N VAL A 209 -19.77 2.93 -4.63
CA VAL A 209 -18.46 3.59 -4.44
C VAL A 209 -17.61 2.81 -3.45
N ARG A 210 -18.17 2.43 -2.30
CA ARG A 210 -17.44 1.63 -1.29
C ARG A 210 -17.05 0.25 -1.83
N CYS A 211 -17.96 -0.44 -2.51
CA CYS A 211 -17.68 -1.72 -3.16
C CYS A 211 -16.50 -1.61 -4.14
N ALA A 212 -16.57 -0.65 -5.06
CA ALA A 212 -15.52 -0.40 -6.04
C ALA A 212 -14.17 -0.05 -5.38
N THR A 213 -14.20 0.63 -4.23
CA THR A 213 -13.00 0.98 -3.46
C THR A 213 -12.33 -0.25 -2.86
N TYR A 214 -13.09 -1.15 -2.23
CA TYR A 214 -12.56 -2.41 -1.70
C TYR A 214 -12.05 -3.34 -2.81
N VAL A 215 -12.78 -3.44 -3.93
CA VAL A 215 -12.33 -4.17 -5.12
C VAL A 215 -11.03 -3.60 -5.67
N ALA A 216 -10.94 -2.28 -5.85
CA ALA A 216 -9.72 -1.64 -6.35
C ALA A 216 -8.53 -1.85 -5.40
N CYS A 217 -8.75 -1.77 -4.08
CA CYS A 217 -7.74 -2.07 -3.07
C CYS A 217 -7.22 -3.50 -3.23
N SER A 218 -8.10 -4.49 -3.20
CA SER A 218 -7.70 -5.89 -3.31
C SER A 218 -7.04 -6.23 -4.65
N VAL A 219 -7.45 -5.61 -5.76
CA VAL A 219 -6.77 -5.76 -7.07
C VAL A 219 -5.35 -5.20 -7.04
N LEU A 220 -5.14 -4.00 -6.49
CA LEU A 220 -3.80 -3.42 -6.35
C LEU A 220 -2.89 -4.28 -5.46
N VAL A 221 -3.44 -4.80 -4.36
CA VAL A 221 -2.74 -5.69 -3.44
C VAL A 221 -2.42 -7.04 -4.10
N ALA A 222 -3.33 -7.60 -4.89
CA ALA A 222 -3.10 -8.85 -5.63
C ALA A 222 -2.06 -8.68 -6.76
N LEU A 223 -2.04 -7.54 -7.45
CA LEU A 223 -0.99 -7.20 -8.40
C LEU A 223 0.36 -7.04 -7.71
N CYS A 224 0.39 -6.39 -6.53
CA CYS A 224 1.58 -6.34 -5.69
C CYS A 224 2.07 -7.74 -5.30
N ALA A 225 1.15 -8.67 -5.02
CA ALA A 225 1.48 -10.05 -4.68
C ALA A 225 2.23 -10.79 -5.81
N LEU A 226 1.77 -10.60 -7.06
CA LEU A 226 2.43 -11.18 -8.24
C LEU A 226 3.87 -10.67 -8.38
N LEU A 227 4.04 -9.34 -8.29
CA LEU A 227 5.34 -8.70 -8.43
C LEU A 227 6.29 -9.06 -7.28
N LEU A 228 5.76 -9.11 -6.05
CA LEU A 228 6.54 -9.48 -4.87
C LEU A 228 6.99 -10.94 -4.95
N ALA A 229 6.09 -11.86 -5.31
CA ALA A 229 6.45 -13.26 -5.49
C ALA A 229 7.48 -13.45 -6.62
N ALA A 230 7.36 -12.71 -7.72
CA ALA A 230 8.35 -12.74 -8.80
C ALA A 230 9.72 -12.21 -8.35
N PHE A 231 9.74 -11.14 -7.56
CA PHE A 231 10.97 -10.54 -7.04
C PHE A 231 11.64 -11.41 -5.97
N SER A 232 10.86 -12.13 -5.16
CA SER A 232 11.35 -12.99 -4.08
C SER A 232 11.69 -14.42 -4.53
N GLY A 233 11.58 -14.75 -5.81
CA GLY A 233 11.84 -16.09 -6.35
C GLY A 233 10.76 -17.12 -6.03
N GLY A 234 9.55 -16.67 -5.65
CA GLY A 234 8.40 -17.51 -5.34
C GLY A 234 7.49 -16.88 -4.29
N ALA A 235 6.29 -17.44 -4.16
CA ALA A 235 5.34 -17.01 -3.14
C ALA A 235 5.57 -17.76 -1.82
N THR A 236 5.66 -17.01 -0.71
CA THR A 236 5.67 -17.55 0.65
C THR A 236 4.43 -17.10 1.41
N LEU A 237 4.03 -17.88 2.43
CA LEU A 237 2.81 -17.63 3.18
C LEU A 237 2.88 -16.37 4.06
N ASP A 238 4.09 -15.93 4.43
CA ASP A 238 4.31 -14.81 5.35
C ASP A 238 4.76 -13.52 4.65
N MET A 239 4.96 -13.51 3.32
CA MET A 239 5.46 -12.33 2.60
C MET A 239 4.55 -11.10 2.68
N GLY A 240 3.27 -11.29 3.06
CA GLY A 240 2.31 -10.21 3.25
C GLY A 240 2.30 -9.61 4.67
N ALA A 241 2.90 -10.27 5.66
CA ALA A 241 2.70 -9.97 7.08
C ALA A 241 3.11 -8.53 7.45
N ASP A 242 4.26 -8.08 6.95
CA ASP A 242 4.80 -6.75 7.22
C ASP A 242 3.91 -5.63 6.68
N TYR A 243 3.12 -5.90 5.65
CA TYR A 243 2.29 -4.90 4.98
C TYR A 243 0.98 -4.57 5.71
N MET A 244 0.60 -5.36 6.73
CA MET A 244 -0.64 -5.15 7.48
C MET A 244 -0.70 -3.75 8.12
N LEU A 245 0.26 -3.45 9.00
CA LEU A 245 0.33 -2.18 9.70
C LEU A 245 1.11 -1.14 8.89
N LEU A 246 2.07 -1.58 8.07
CA LEU A 246 2.85 -0.69 7.23
C LEU A 246 1.97 0.05 6.21
N SER A 247 0.98 -0.63 5.62
CA SER A 247 0.05 0.02 4.69
C SER A 247 -0.72 1.17 5.33
N VAL A 248 -1.20 0.98 6.57
CA VAL A 248 -1.88 2.03 7.34
C VAL A 248 -0.91 3.15 7.68
N ALA A 249 0.30 2.83 8.16
CA ALA A 249 1.32 3.81 8.51
C ALA A 249 1.69 4.70 7.31
N VAL A 250 1.89 4.12 6.13
CA VAL A 250 2.23 4.83 4.89
C VAL A 250 1.12 5.80 4.48
N VAL A 251 -0.15 5.37 4.58
CA VAL A 251 -1.30 6.19 4.22
C VAL A 251 -1.46 7.39 5.16
N VAL A 252 -1.28 7.15 6.46
CA VAL A 252 -1.38 8.16 7.52
C VAL A 252 -0.23 9.16 7.45
N ILE A 253 1.01 8.68 7.37
CA ILE A 253 2.21 9.53 7.24
C ILE A 253 2.20 10.27 5.89
N GLY A 254 1.67 9.64 4.85
CA GLY A 254 1.49 10.24 3.53
C GLY A 254 0.41 11.34 3.49
N GLY A 255 -0.33 11.56 4.58
CA GLY A 255 -1.26 12.67 4.70
C GLY A 255 -2.67 12.42 4.20
N THR A 256 -3.04 11.16 3.95
CA THR A 256 -4.43 10.81 3.68
C THR A 256 -5.24 10.95 4.96
N GLN A 257 -6.41 11.58 4.88
CA GLN A 257 -7.23 11.80 6.07
C GLN A 257 -7.89 10.50 6.53
N VAL A 258 -7.57 10.06 7.75
CA VAL A 258 -8.19 8.87 8.38
C VAL A 258 -9.69 9.08 8.62
N SER A 259 -10.13 10.34 8.75
CA SER A 259 -11.54 10.70 8.79
C SER A 259 -12.26 10.53 7.45
N GLY A 260 -11.54 10.28 6.36
CA GLY A 260 -12.07 10.10 5.01
C GLY A 260 -12.02 11.35 4.14
N GLY A 261 -12.23 11.14 2.84
CA GLY A 261 -12.55 12.16 1.84
C GLY A 261 -11.37 12.91 1.20
N ARG A 262 -10.17 12.87 1.78
CA ARG A 262 -8.95 13.45 1.18
C ARG A 262 -7.86 12.38 1.02
N ALA A 263 -7.57 12.04 -0.23
CA ALA A 263 -6.50 11.12 -0.65
C ALA A 263 -5.21 11.87 -0.99
N SER A 264 -4.06 11.24 -0.76
CA SER A 264 -2.73 11.80 -1.05
C SER A 264 -1.82 10.77 -1.73
N PRO A 265 -1.96 10.53 -3.06
CA PRO A 265 -1.16 9.52 -3.77
C PRO A 265 0.34 9.85 -3.76
N THR A 266 0.71 11.13 -3.85
CA THR A 266 2.12 11.57 -3.78
C THR A 266 2.71 11.38 -2.40
N GLY A 267 1.90 11.55 -1.35
CA GLY A 267 2.35 11.30 0.02
C GLY A 267 2.57 9.83 0.32
N VAL A 268 1.85 8.91 -0.33
CA VAL A 268 2.12 7.46 -0.23
C VAL A 268 3.56 7.14 -0.66
N TRP A 269 4.04 7.75 -1.75
CA TRP A 269 5.45 7.59 -2.17
C TRP A 269 6.44 8.15 -1.15
N GLY A 270 6.22 9.39 -0.70
CA GLY A 270 7.10 10.01 0.29
C GLY A 270 7.18 9.21 1.59
N ALA A 271 6.03 8.74 2.09
CA ALA A 271 5.95 7.94 3.30
C ALA A 271 6.56 6.55 3.12
N ALA A 272 6.34 5.89 1.98
CA ALA A 272 6.95 4.59 1.69
C ALA A 272 8.48 4.69 1.58
N CYS A 273 9.01 5.71 0.91
CA CYS A 273 10.45 5.99 0.88
C CYS A 273 11.00 6.29 2.27
N PHE A 274 10.35 7.16 3.04
CA PHE A 274 10.76 7.52 4.39
C PHE A 274 10.83 6.29 5.30
N LEU A 275 9.75 5.51 5.36
CA LEU A 275 9.67 4.31 6.17
C LEU A 275 10.65 3.24 5.69
N PHE A 276 10.94 3.11 4.39
CA PHE A 276 11.96 2.15 3.95
C PHE A 276 13.37 2.60 4.36
N LEU A 277 13.73 3.85 4.09
CA LEU A 277 15.06 4.38 4.34
C LEU A 277 15.39 4.39 5.83
N ILE A 278 14.43 4.70 6.69
CA ILE A 278 14.66 4.64 8.15
C ILE A 278 14.87 3.20 8.63
N ASN A 279 14.21 2.20 8.02
CA ASN A 279 14.46 0.79 8.35
C ASN A 279 15.88 0.42 8.01
N ALA A 280 16.27 0.77 6.79
CA ALA A 280 17.56 0.45 6.24
C ALA A 280 18.66 1.11 7.07
N LEU A 281 18.48 2.37 7.48
CA LEU A 281 19.40 3.09 8.35
C LEU A 281 19.57 2.38 9.70
N LEU A 282 18.46 2.11 10.40
CA LEU A 282 18.50 1.45 11.71
C LEU A 282 19.11 0.05 11.62
N ASN A 283 18.81 -0.69 10.54
CA ASN A 283 19.40 -1.99 10.30
C ASN A 283 20.91 -1.91 10.01
N ALA A 284 21.35 -0.95 9.20
CA ALA A 284 22.77 -0.73 8.90
C ALA A 284 23.55 -0.28 10.14
N SER A 285 22.92 0.43 11.07
CA SER A 285 23.49 0.78 12.38
C SER A 285 23.52 -0.39 13.38
N GLY A 286 23.16 -1.61 12.98
CA GLY A 286 23.20 -2.80 13.85
C GLY A 286 22.06 -2.88 14.87
N THR A 287 21.00 -2.09 14.70
CA THR A 287 19.87 -2.09 15.64
C THR A 287 19.05 -3.37 15.52
N GLY A 288 18.86 -4.09 16.63
CA GLY A 288 18.05 -5.30 16.67
C GLY A 288 16.59 -5.06 16.27
N ALA A 289 15.94 -6.08 15.68
CA ALA A 289 14.59 -5.96 15.12
C ALA A 289 13.55 -5.43 16.10
N GLY A 290 13.61 -5.84 17.37
CA GLY A 290 12.70 -5.35 18.42
C GLY A 290 12.85 -3.85 18.69
N VAL A 291 14.09 -3.35 18.77
CA VAL A 291 14.35 -1.92 18.98
C VAL A 291 13.91 -1.11 17.75
N ARG A 292 14.12 -1.62 16.53
CA ARG A 292 13.58 -0.98 15.34
C ARG A 292 12.06 -0.86 15.43
N ALA A 293 11.34 -1.93 15.76
CA ALA A 293 9.87 -1.91 15.88
C ALA A 293 9.39 -0.86 16.91
N ILE A 294 10.09 -0.71 18.04
CA ILE A 294 9.81 0.35 19.02
C ILE A 294 9.98 1.73 18.40
N ILE A 295 11.08 1.98 17.67
CA ILE A 295 11.34 3.25 17.00
C ILE A 295 10.27 3.54 15.94
N TYR A 296 9.85 2.53 15.15
CA TYR A 296 8.75 2.66 14.20
C TYR A 296 7.44 3.06 14.88
N GLY A 297 7.08 2.37 15.97
CA GLY A 297 5.89 2.71 16.76
C GLY A 297 5.95 4.14 17.28
N ALA A 298 7.09 4.53 17.87
CA ALA A 298 7.31 5.88 18.38
C ALA A 298 7.25 6.95 17.27
N LEU A 299 7.80 6.68 16.09
CA LEU A 299 7.72 7.56 14.92
C LEU A 299 6.28 7.75 14.45
N ILE A 300 5.50 6.67 14.34
CA ILE A 300 4.09 6.75 13.95
C ILE A 300 3.32 7.59 14.98
N ILE A 301 3.54 7.36 16.28
CA ILE A 301 2.93 8.17 17.35
C ILE A 301 3.35 9.64 17.23
N GLY A 302 4.63 9.91 17.02
CA GLY A 302 5.15 11.28 16.89
C GLY A 302 4.55 12.01 15.68
N VAL A 303 4.55 11.38 14.50
CA VAL A 303 4.00 11.98 13.28
C VAL A 303 2.49 12.20 13.42
N THR A 304 1.76 11.23 13.97
CA THR A 304 0.30 11.34 14.14
C THR A 304 -0.11 12.36 15.18
N THR A 305 0.64 12.52 16.27
CA THR A 305 0.36 13.56 17.27
C THR A 305 0.62 14.96 16.74
N ILE A 306 1.72 15.16 15.99
CA ILE A 306 2.03 16.46 15.35
C ILE A 306 1.01 16.79 14.25
N ALA A 307 0.67 15.82 13.40
CA ALA A 307 -0.31 16.00 12.34
C ALA A 307 -1.75 16.16 12.88
N GLY A 308 -2.12 15.39 13.90
CA GLY A 308 -3.44 15.41 14.53
C GLY A 308 -3.68 16.62 15.42
N GLY A 309 -2.68 17.08 16.16
CA GLY A 309 -2.75 18.28 17.00
C GLY A 309 -3.01 19.56 16.18
N SER A 310 -2.47 19.61 14.95
CA SER A 310 -2.68 20.73 14.03
C SER A 310 -4.13 20.84 13.51
N ALA A 311 -4.89 19.73 13.51
CA ALA A 311 -6.29 19.69 13.12
C ALA A 311 -7.24 19.94 14.31
N ALA A 312 -6.88 19.52 15.52
CA ALA A 312 -7.65 19.78 16.75
C ALA A 312 -7.61 21.27 17.15
N ALA A 313 -6.49 21.96 16.94
CA ALA A 313 -6.35 23.39 17.22
C ALA A 313 -7.10 24.32 16.23
N ARG A 314 -7.70 23.76 15.17
CA ARG A 314 -8.49 24.51 14.16
C ARG A 314 -10.01 24.31 14.31
N ARG A 315 -10.45 23.60 15.35
CA ARG A 315 -11.87 23.49 15.75
C ARG A 315 -12.11 24.36 16.98
#